data_AF-A0AAW6Z9E1-F1
#
_entry.id   AF-A0AAW6Z9E1-F1
#
_cell.length_a   1.000
_cell.length_b   1.000
_cell.length_c   1.000
_cell.angle_alpha   90.00
_cell.angle_beta   90.00
_cell.angle_gamma   90.00
#
_symmetry.space_group_name_H-M   'P 1'
#
loop_
_entity.id
_entity.type
_entity.pdbx_description
1 polymer ?
#
loop_
_entity_poly.entity_id
_entity_poly.type
_entity_poly.pdbx_seq_one_letter_code
_entity_poly.pdbx_strand_id
1 'polypeptide(L)'
;MPAYQDYTVRTRVTEGLSLAESAKQAIATEGSAAANDLTRVATTWNAQNDNTGANSKYVNNIRMDGTTGLITITYNAANVGVAGAENTLTLTPWVRSGGNGQSLQAAIAAGATGALDWGCSSNTHATATASNIDIATAGTLQAKYAPAQCR
;
A
#
# COMPACT_ATOMS: atom_id res chain seq x y z
N MET A 1 -23.30 -20.54 -0.35
CA MET A 1 -22.40 -20.73 0.81
C MET A 1 -21.67 -19.42 1.10
N PRO A 2 -22.04 -18.68 2.14
CA PRO A 2 -21.55 -17.32 2.40
C PRO A 2 -20.03 -17.17 2.42
N ALA A 3 -19.28 -18.16 2.93
CA ALA A 3 -17.82 -18.11 3.02
C ALA A 3 -17.09 -18.12 1.65
N TYR A 4 -17.68 -18.72 0.61
CA TYR A 4 -17.03 -18.83 -0.71
C TYR A 4 -16.93 -17.48 -1.43
N GLN A 5 -17.91 -16.60 -1.21
CA GLN A 5 -17.87 -15.25 -1.75
C GLN A 5 -16.71 -14.45 -1.14
N ASP A 6 -16.55 -14.53 0.19
CA ASP A 6 -15.44 -13.87 0.90
C ASP A 6 -14.06 -14.38 0.43
N TYR A 7 -13.89 -15.69 0.18
CA TYR A 7 -12.65 -16.22 -0.37
C TYR A 7 -12.35 -15.71 -1.77
N THR A 8 -13.37 -15.65 -2.64
CA THR A 8 -13.20 -15.15 -4.00
C THR A 8 -12.82 -13.67 -4.01
N VAL A 9 -13.46 -12.87 -3.15
CA VAL A 9 -13.10 -11.46 -2.94
C VAL A 9 -11.65 -11.34 -2.45
N ARG A 10 -11.24 -12.11 -1.43
CA ARG A 10 -9.85 -12.11 -0.91
C ARG A 10 -8.82 -12.46 -1.99
N THR A 11 -9.13 -13.41 -2.87
CA THR A 11 -8.24 -13.77 -3.99
C THR A 11 -8.06 -12.60 -4.95
N ARG A 12 -9.15 -11.92 -5.36
CA ARG A 12 -9.08 -10.74 -6.23
C ARG A 12 -8.35 -9.57 -5.56
N VAL A 13 -8.53 -9.39 -4.25
CA VAL A 13 -7.78 -8.41 -3.46
C VAL A 13 -6.29 -8.72 -3.47
N THR A 14 -5.92 -9.99 -3.31
CA THR A 14 -4.52 -10.44 -3.32
C THR A 14 -3.85 -10.21 -4.68
N GLU A 15 -4.57 -10.36 -5.79
CA GLU A 15 -4.06 -10.01 -7.13
C GLU A 15 -3.65 -8.52 -7.20
N GLY A 16 -4.44 -7.62 -6.61
CA GLY A 16 -4.09 -6.21 -6.54
C GLY A 16 -2.86 -5.92 -5.68
N LEU A 17 -2.62 -6.70 -4.63
CA LEU A 17 -1.38 -6.60 -3.84
C LEU A 17 -0.16 -7.05 -4.66
N SER A 18 -0.27 -8.13 -5.42
CA SER A 18 0.80 -8.56 -6.32
C SER A 18 1.13 -7.49 -7.36
N LEU A 19 0.13 -6.79 -7.89
CA LEU A 19 0.33 -5.67 -8.81
C LEU A 19 1.05 -4.48 -8.14
N ALA A 20 0.91 -4.29 -6.84
CA ALA A 20 1.55 -3.22 -6.08
C ALA A 20 3.04 -3.50 -5.73
N GLU A 21 3.55 -4.71 -5.97
CA GLU A 21 4.95 -5.04 -5.62
C GLU A 21 5.96 -4.22 -6.43
N SER A 22 5.68 -3.90 -7.69
CA SER A 22 6.55 -3.03 -8.49
C SER A 22 6.57 -1.58 -7.98
N ALA A 23 5.45 -1.10 -7.41
CA ALA A 23 5.40 0.21 -6.74
C ALA A 23 6.32 0.23 -5.51
N LYS A 24 6.24 -0.81 -4.67
CA LYS A 24 7.12 -0.97 -3.50
C LYS A 24 8.58 -1.00 -3.92
N GLN A 25 8.90 -1.74 -4.98
CA GLN A 25 10.25 -1.83 -5.51
C GLN A 25 10.77 -0.48 -5.99
N ALA A 26 9.97 0.30 -6.72
CA ALA A 26 10.37 1.62 -7.22
C ALA A 26 10.74 2.58 -6.07
N ILE A 27 9.95 2.60 -4.99
CA ILE A 27 10.29 3.38 -3.78
C ILE A 27 11.56 2.84 -3.13
N ALA A 28 11.69 1.52 -2.99
CA ALA A 28 12.85 0.90 -2.36
C ALA A 28 14.16 1.22 -3.09
N THR A 29 14.18 1.17 -4.42
CA THR A 29 15.41 1.32 -5.22
C THR A 29 15.75 2.77 -5.52
N GLU A 30 14.75 3.64 -5.70
CA GLU A 30 14.99 4.98 -6.24
C GLU A 30 14.36 6.10 -5.43
N GLY A 31 13.44 5.81 -4.51
CA GLY A 31 12.66 6.82 -3.80
C GLY A 31 13.06 6.99 -2.33
N SER A 32 13.83 6.06 -1.77
CA SER A 32 14.06 5.99 -0.33
C SER A 32 15.22 6.87 0.18
N ALA A 33 16.05 7.39 -0.72
CA ALA A 33 17.27 8.11 -0.37
C ALA A 33 17.04 9.56 0.05
N ALA A 34 16.15 10.28 -0.62
CA ALA A 34 15.91 11.71 -0.40
C ALA A 34 14.49 12.13 -0.78
N ALA A 35 14.04 13.29 -0.29
CA ALA A 35 12.67 13.75 -0.50
C ALA A 35 12.37 14.07 -1.98
N ASN A 36 13.34 14.64 -2.70
CA ASN A 36 13.24 14.90 -4.14
C ASN A 36 13.19 13.60 -4.97
N ASP A 37 13.92 12.57 -4.53
CA ASP A 37 13.89 11.24 -5.13
C ASP A 37 12.52 10.58 -4.95
N LEU A 38 11.96 10.59 -3.74
CA LEU A 38 10.60 10.09 -3.49
C LEU A 38 9.56 10.82 -4.32
N THR A 39 9.65 12.16 -4.37
CA THR A 39 8.75 13.00 -5.17
C THR A 39 8.82 12.61 -6.65
N ARG A 40 10.04 12.50 -7.21
CA ARG A 40 10.27 12.10 -8.60
C ARG A 40 9.68 10.72 -8.89
N VAL A 41 9.97 9.72 -8.05
CA VAL A 41 9.45 8.35 -8.21
C VAL A 41 7.93 8.34 -8.18
N ALA A 42 7.31 9.02 -7.21
CA ALA A 42 5.85 9.08 -7.12
C ALA A 42 5.23 9.79 -8.32
N THR A 43 5.79 10.91 -8.79
CA THR A 43 5.33 11.61 -9.99
C THR A 43 5.42 10.71 -11.23
N THR A 44 6.57 10.07 -11.45
CA THR A 44 6.79 9.18 -12.59
C THR A 44 5.87 7.97 -12.53
N TRP A 45 5.73 7.33 -11.37
CA TRP A 45 4.81 6.22 -11.17
C TRP A 45 3.37 6.65 -11.45
N ASN A 46 2.89 7.70 -10.79
CA ASN A 46 1.49 8.13 -10.88
C ASN A 46 1.07 8.59 -12.28
N ALA A 47 2.00 8.97 -13.16
CA ALA A 47 1.74 9.32 -14.56
C ALA A 47 1.57 8.11 -15.49
N GLN A 48 1.98 6.91 -15.06
CA GLN A 48 1.85 5.70 -15.86
C GLN A 48 0.38 5.31 -16.08
N ASN A 49 0.13 4.57 -17.16
CA ASN A 49 -1.18 3.98 -17.50
C ASN A 49 -2.32 5.01 -17.39
N ASP A 50 -2.22 6.11 -18.15
CA ASP A 50 -3.20 7.20 -18.14
C ASP A 50 -3.45 7.80 -16.75
N ASN A 51 -2.36 8.06 -16.02
CA ASN A 51 -2.34 8.62 -14.68
C ASN A 51 -2.90 7.72 -13.57
N THR A 52 -2.99 6.40 -13.78
CA THR A 52 -3.48 5.45 -12.77
C THR A 52 -2.35 4.75 -12.01
N GLY A 53 -1.09 4.96 -12.42
CA GLY A 53 0.04 4.19 -11.92
C GLY A 53 0.01 2.78 -12.49
N ALA A 54 -0.72 1.89 -11.83
CA ALA A 54 -1.04 0.57 -12.36
C ALA A 54 -2.54 0.28 -12.22
N ASN A 55 -3.10 -0.47 -13.18
CA ASN A 55 -4.49 -0.88 -13.17
C ASN A 55 -4.65 -2.30 -13.73
N SER A 56 -5.82 -2.90 -13.49
CA SER A 56 -6.20 -4.21 -14.02
C SER A 56 -7.73 -4.34 -14.03
N LYS A 57 -8.25 -5.53 -14.37
CA LYS A 57 -9.68 -5.83 -14.23
C LYS A 57 -10.21 -5.56 -12.81
N TYR A 58 -9.41 -5.79 -11.77
CA TYR A 58 -9.83 -5.68 -10.37
C TYR A 58 -9.29 -4.43 -9.66
N VAL A 59 -8.37 -3.69 -10.29
CA VAL A 59 -7.72 -2.51 -9.71
C VAL A 59 -7.94 -1.31 -10.62
N ASN A 60 -8.54 -0.25 -10.09
CA ASN A 60 -8.75 1.00 -10.82
C ASN A 60 -7.45 1.83 -10.89
N ASN A 61 -6.69 1.89 -9.79
CA ASN A 61 -5.40 2.58 -9.74
C ASN A 61 -4.54 2.10 -8.55
N ILE A 62 -3.24 2.31 -8.67
CA ILE A 62 -2.26 2.19 -7.59
C ILE A 62 -1.45 3.47 -7.60
N ARG A 63 -1.61 4.30 -6.56
CA ARG A 63 -0.95 5.61 -6.50
C ARG A 63 -0.04 5.76 -5.29
N MET A 64 1.02 6.52 -5.46
CA MET A 64 1.99 6.87 -4.41
C MET A 64 1.79 8.31 -3.95
N ASP A 65 1.86 8.54 -2.65
CA ASP A 65 2.06 9.89 -2.12
C ASP A 65 3.54 10.28 -2.22
N GLY A 66 3.83 11.44 -2.83
CA GLY A 66 5.21 11.88 -3.09
C GLY A 66 5.97 12.39 -1.87
N THR A 67 5.32 12.51 -0.71
CA THR A 67 5.94 12.99 0.52
C THR A 67 6.19 11.86 1.50
N THR A 68 5.22 10.96 1.64
CA THR A 68 5.21 9.87 2.61
C THR A 68 5.60 8.53 2.01
N GLY A 69 5.45 8.37 0.69
CA GLY A 69 5.61 7.09 -0.01
C GLY A 69 4.45 6.13 0.23
N LEU A 70 3.36 6.57 0.87
CA LEU A 70 2.15 5.78 1.05
C LEU A 70 1.63 5.31 -0.31
N ILE A 71 1.52 3.99 -0.50
CA ILE A 71 0.87 3.43 -1.69
C ILE A 71 -0.60 3.17 -1.35
N THR A 72 -1.51 3.65 -2.18
CA THR A 72 -2.94 3.35 -2.10
C THR A 72 -3.35 2.51 -3.30
N ILE A 73 -3.90 1.33 -3.04
CA ILE A 73 -4.52 0.48 -4.05
C ILE A 73 -6.02 0.74 -4.01
N THR A 74 -6.57 1.24 -5.12
CA THR A 74 -8.02 1.44 -5.29
C THR A 74 -8.59 0.33 -6.16
N TYR A 75 -9.38 -0.55 -5.57
CA TYR A 75 -10.01 -1.67 -6.26
C TYR A 75 -11.24 -1.25 -7.06
N ASN A 76 -11.51 -1.96 -8.15
CA ASN A 76 -12.79 -1.89 -8.86
C ASN A 76 -13.85 -2.62 -8.03
N ALA A 77 -14.67 -1.86 -7.30
CA ALA A 77 -15.62 -2.41 -6.33
C ALA A 77 -16.59 -3.45 -6.94
N ALA A 78 -17.12 -3.18 -8.14
CA ALA A 78 -18.04 -4.07 -8.83
C ALA A 78 -17.37 -5.38 -9.28
N ASN A 79 -16.18 -5.31 -9.87
CA ASN A 79 -15.46 -6.49 -10.35
C ASN A 79 -14.89 -7.32 -9.20
N VAL A 80 -14.52 -6.68 -8.09
CA VAL A 80 -14.05 -7.38 -6.88
C VAL A 80 -15.22 -7.99 -6.11
N GLY A 81 -16.34 -7.28 -5.97
CA GLY A 81 -17.50 -7.69 -5.20
C GLY A 81 -17.56 -7.07 -3.79
N VAL A 82 -17.19 -5.79 -3.66
CA VAL A 82 -17.22 -5.02 -2.41
C VAL A 82 -18.03 -3.73 -2.58
N ALA A 83 -18.38 -3.07 -1.48
CA ALA A 83 -19.04 -1.77 -1.56
C ALA A 83 -18.11 -0.70 -2.14
N GLY A 84 -18.68 0.29 -2.83
CA GLY A 84 -17.91 1.33 -3.52
C GLY A 84 -17.00 2.17 -2.62
N ALA A 85 -17.35 2.31 -1.34
CA ALA A 85 -16.55 3.04 -0.34
C ALA A 85 -15.59 2.14 0.46
N GLU A 86 -15.61 0.82 0.23
CA GLU A 86 -14.87 -0.19 0.99
C GLU A 86 -13.89 -0.95 0.09
N ASN A 87 -13.16 -0.21 -0.72
CA ASN A 87 -12.43 -0.73 -1.87
C ASN A 87 -10.98 -0.27 -1.90
N THR A 88 -10.38 0.10 -0.76
CA THR A 88 -8.96 0.47 -0.72
C THR A 88 -8.16 -0.34 0.29
N LEU A 89 -6.92 -0.64 -0.10
CA LEU A 89 -5.83 -1.03 0.80
C LEU A 89 -4.74 0.03 0.73
N THR A 90 -4.06 0.27 1.85
CA THR A 90 -2.88 1.12 1.90
C THR A 90 -1.64 0.31 2.30
N LEU A 91 -0.49 0.70 1.76
CA LEU A 91 0.82 0.14 2.10
C LEU A 91 1.72 1.29 2.57
N THR A 92 2.08 1.28 3.84
CA THR A 92 2.90 2.28 4.50
C THR A 92 4.37 1.85 4.50
N PRO A 93 5.27 2.59 3.85
CA PRO A 93 6.70 2.29 3.89
C PRO A 93 7.30 2.65 5.26
N TRP A 94 8.13 1.76 5.79
CA TRP A 94 8.71 1.86 7.12
C TRP A 94 10.18 1.49 7.11
N VAL A 95 11.05 2.36 7.62
CA VAL A 95 12.49 2.14 7.62
C VAL A 95 12.95 1.55 8.95
N ARG A 96 13.50 0.34 8.91
CA ARG A 96 14.12 -0.35 10.05
C ARG A 96 15.59 0.03 10.16
N SER A 97 15.87 1.02 11.00
CA SER A 97 17.22 1.54 11.26
C SER A 97 17.70 1.29 12.71
N GLY A 98 17.17 0.23 13.35
CA GLY A 98 17.30 -0.04 14.78
C GLY A 98 16.03 0.30 15.56
N GLY A 99 15.82 -0.33 16.73
CA GLY A 99 14.59 -0.17 17.51
C GLY A 99 13.32 -0.58 16.74
N ASN A 100 12.24 0.17 16.93
CA ASN A 100 10.97 -0.08 16.24
C ASN A 100 10.94 0.47 14.79
N GLY A 101 11.96 1.19 14.33
CA GLY A 101 11.96 1.89 13.04
C GLY A 101 11.10 3.16 13.04
N GLN A 102 10.91 3.73 11.85
CA GLN A 102 10.18 4.99 11.64
C GLN A 102 9.58 5.05 10.23
N SER A 103 8.66 5.99 9.98
CA SER A 103 8.10 6.19 8.64
C SER A 103 9.19 6.57 7.63
N LEU A 104 8.99 6.26 6.35
CA LEU A 104 9.94 6.65 5.30
C LEU A 104 10.21 8.16 5.29
N GLN A 105 9.17 8.98 5.45
CA GLN A 105 9.31 10.43 5.51
C GLN A 105 10.21 10.88 6.66
N ALA A 106 10.03 10.32 7.86
CA ALA A 106 10.85 10.65 9.01
C ALA A 106 12.30 10.18 8.82
N ALA A 107 12.49 8.99 8.25
CA ALA A 107 13.82 8.46 7.94
C ALA A 107 14.58 9.37 6.97
N ILE A 108 13.94 9.79 5.87
CA ILE A 108 14.52 10.73 4.89
C ILE A 108 14.89 12.06 5.57
N ALA A 109 14.01 12.62 6.39
CA ALA A 109 14.26 13.87 7.09
C ALA A 109 15.44 13.77 8.08
N ALA A 110 15.62 12.61 8.71
CA ALA A 110 16.70 12.32 9.64
C ALA A 110 18.00 11.82 8.97
N GLY A 111 17.99 11.56 7.66
CA GLY A 111 19.10 10.89 6.96
C GLY A 111 19.33 9.44 7.41
N ALA A 112 18.32 8.79 7.99
CA ALA A 112 18.41 7.43 8.49
C ALA A 112 18.26 6.40 7.36
N THR A 113 19.11 5.38 7.38
CA THR A 113 19.09 4.29 6.40
C THR A 113 18.77 2.96 7.06
N GLY A 114 18.17 2.04 6.32
CA GLY A 114 17.76 0.74 6.87
C GLY A 114 16.97 -0.09 5.86
N ALA A 115 16.54 -1.28 6.29
CA ALA A 115 15.64 -2.10 5.49
C ALA A 115 14.27 -1.42 5.37
N LEU A 116 13.65 -1.50 4.19
CA LEU A 116 12.33 -0.95 3.94
C LEU A 116 11.27 -2.05 4.12
N ASP A 117 10.55 -1.96 5.23
CA ASP A 117 9.38 -2.76 5.55
C ASP A 117 8.09 -2.07 5.07
N TRP A 118 7.00 -2.83 5.02
CA TRP A 118 5.70 -2.34 4.57
C TRP A 118 4.59 -2.78 5.52
N GLY A 119 3.87 -1.82 6.11
CA GLY A 119 2.63 -2.08 6.83
C GLY A 119 1.46 -2.05 5.86
N CYS A 120 0.64 -3.11 5.81
CA CYS A 120 -0.59 -3.11 5.04
C CYS A 120 -1.80 -2.81 5.93
N SER A 121 -2.74 -2.01 5.44
CA SER A 121 -3.99 -1.69 6.16
C SER A 121 -5.20 -1.80 5.25
N SER A 122 -6.21 -2.51 5.73
CA SER A 122 -7.60 -2.36 5.34
C SER A 122 -8.24 -1.29 6.23
N ASN A 123 -9.55 -1.35 6.48
CA ASN A 123 -10.17 -0.58 7.57
C ASN A 123 -9.64 -0.94 8.97
N THR A 124 -8.86 -2.02 9.11
CA THR A 124 -8.08 -2.38 10.29
C THR A 124 -6.61 -2.58 9.91
N HIS A 125 -5.73 -2.57 10.92
CA HIS A 125 -4.28 -2.70 10.76
C HIS A 125 -3.63 -3.33 12.00
N ALA A 126 -4.29 -4.32 12.58
CA ALA A 126 -3.79 -5.01 13.77
C ALA A 126 -2.45 -5.71 13.50
N THR A 127 -2.26 -6.26 12.30
CA THR A 127 -1.02 -6.95 11.91
C THR A 127 0.14 -5.97 11.73
N ALA A 128 -0.10 -4.80 11.13
CA ALA A 128 0.91 -3.75 11.03
C ALA A 128 1.30 -3.22 12.42
N THR A 129 0.31 -3.00 13.29
CA THR A 129 0.52 -2.58 14.69
C THR A 129 1.34 -3.60 15.46
N ALA A 130 1.01 -4.89 15.34
CA ALA A 130 1.77 -5.97 15.96
C ALA A 130 3.21 -6.07 15.44
N SER A 131 3.46 -5.53 14.25
CA SER A 131 4.80 -5.41 13.65
C SER A 131 5.49 -4.09 13.98
N ASN A 132 4.96 -3.28 14.90
CA ASN A 132 5.44 -1.94 15.24
C ASN A 132 5.56 -1.02 14.00
N ILE A 133 4.52 -1.01 13.16
CA ILE A 133 4.39 -0.07 12.04
C ILE A 133 3.13 0.77 12.28
N ASP A 134 3.32 2.06 12.44
CA ASP A 134 2.22 3.01 12.62
C ASP A 134 1.60 3.37 11.27
N ILE A 135 0.29 3.15 11.16
CA ILE A 135 -0.49 3.45 9.95
C ILE A 135 -1.10 4.85 10.07
N ALA A 136 -0.56 5.81 9.32
CA ALA A 136 -1.09 7.18 9.29
C ALA A 136 -2.44 7.28 8.59
N THR A 137 -2.62 6.51 7.51
CA THR A 137 -3.86 6.48 6.71
C THR A 137 -4.26 5.04 6.44
N ALA A 138 -5.36 4.62 7.05
CA ALA A 138 -5.93 3.30 6.82
C ALA A 138 -6.62 3.20 5.45
N GLY A 139 -6.67 2.00 4.90
CA GLY A 139 -7.57 1.67 3.79
C GLY A 139 -9.02 1.61 4.26
N THR A 140 -9.94 1.32 3.33
CA THR A 140 -11.38 1.23 3.63
C THR A 140 -11.96 -0.17 3.44
N LEU A 141 -11.20 -1.09 2.82
CA LEU A 141 -11.65 -2.46 2.62
C LEU A 141 -12.03 -3.11 3.96
N GLN A 142 -13.18 -3.78 4.02
CA GLN A 142 -13.56 -4.50 5.24
C GLN A 142 -12.54 -5.62 5.52
N ALA A 143 -12.11 -5.74 6.78
CA ALA A 143 -11.12 -6.75 7.21
C ALA A 143 -11.49 -8.20 6.83
N LYS A 144 -12.78 -8.54 6.71
CA LYS A 144 -13.21 -9.88 6.25
C LYS A 144 -12.91 -10.17 4.77
N TYR A 145 -12.59 -9.15 3.99
CA TYR A 145 -12.18 -9.24 2.59
C TYR A 145 -10.68 -9.00 2.39
N ALA A 146 -10.01 -8.48 3.42
CA ALA A 146 -8.57 -8.28 3.41
C ALA A 146 -7.81 -9.59 3.68
N PRO A 147 -6.65 -9.80 3.04
CA PRO A 147 -5.75 -10.89 3.41
C PRO A 147 -5.12 -10.61 4.78
N ALA A 148 -4.55 -11.65 5.41
CA ALA A 148 -4.20 -11.60 6.83
C ALA A 148 -3.25 -10.44 7.18
N GLN A 149 -2.24 -10.20 6.35
CA GLN A 149 -1.24 -9.16 6.52
C GLN A 149 -1.79 -7.73 6.46
N CYS A 150 -3.00 -7.55 5.94
CA CYS A 150 -3.66 -6.25 5.80
C CYS A 150 -4.79 -6.04 6.81
N ARG A 151 -4.99 -6.98 7.75
CA ARG A 151 -5.98 -6.86 8.83
C ARG A 151 -5.37 -6.27 10.08
#